data_AF-A0A531KTH1-F1
#
_entry.id   AF-A0A531KTH1-F1
#
_cell.length_a   1.000
_cell.length_b   1.000
_cell.length_c   1.000
_cell.angle_alpha   90.00
_cell.angle_beta   90.00
_cell.angle_gamma   90.00
#
_symmetry.space_group_name_H-M   'P 1'
#
loop_
_entity.id
_entity.type
_entity.pdbx_description
1 polymer ?
#
loop_
_entity_poly.entity_id
_entity_poly.type
_entity_poly.pdbx_seq_one_letter_code
_entity_poly.pdbx_strand_id
1 'polypeptide(L)'
;DMFFKPLSGHGSKAVYRGDKVTKGVWAEIARGGYVAQSFAAPGQRMIEIDGAPAPRKMDVRLYTYDGQMLLAAARLYQGQTTNFRTPGGGFAPVLAV
;
A
#
# COMPACT_ATOMS: atom_id res chain seq x y z
N ASP A 1 -10.30 -1.37 -13.64
CA ASP A 1 -9.29 -0.90 -12.68
C ASP A 1 -8.56 -2.04 -11.99
N MET A 2 -7.53 -2.59 -12.65
CA MET A 2 -6.68 -3.65 -12.10
C MET A 2 -5.29 -3.12 -11.79
N PHE A 3 -4.63 -3.73 -10.81
CA PHE A 3 -3.20 -3.61 -10.54
C PHE A 3 -2.52 -4.94 -10.80
N PHE A 4 -1.37 -4.91 -11.48
CA PHE A 4 -0.53 -6.07 -11.74
C PHE A 4 0.66 -6.05 -10.81
N LYS A 5 0.86 -7.11 -10.03
CA LYS A 5 1.93 -7.23 -9.03
C LYS A 5 2.75 -8.50 -9.27
N PRO A 6 4.09 -8.44 -9.27
CA PRO A 6 4.91 -9.63 -9.48
C PRO A 6 4.81 -10.58 -8.28
N LEU A 7 4.83 -11.90 -8.54
CA LEU A 7 4.64 -12.94 -7.52
C LEU A 7 5.66 -12.88 -6.38
N SER A 8 6.93 -12.61 -6.71
CA SER A 8 8.05 -12.49 -5.75
C SER A 8 8.42 -11.02 -5.46
N GLY A 9 7.52 -10.09 -5.77
CA GLY A 9 7.74 -8.66 -5.62
C GLY A 9 7.70 -8.18 -4.17
N HIS A 10 8.51 -7.17 -3.87
CA HIS A 10 8.46 -6.46 -2.59
C HIS A 10 8.65 -4.95 -2.81
N GLY A 11 8.24 -4.14 -1.82
CA GLY A 11 8.45 -2.69 -1.86
C GLY A 11 7.76 -1.96 -3.02
N SER A 12 6.68 -2.53 -3.58
CA SER A 12 5.98 -2.01 -4.77
C SER A 12 6.83 -1.93 -6.05
N LYS A 13 7.95 -2.65 -6.11
CA LYS A 13 8.77 -2.75 -7.34
C LYS A 13 7.98 -3.44 -8.45
N ALA A 14 8.03 -2.88 -9.65
CA ALA A 14 7.34 -3.38 -10.84
C ALA A 14 5.83 -3.65 -10.61
N VAL A 15 5.18 -2.85 -9.75
CA VAL A 15 3.73 -2.86 -9.61
C VAL A 15 3.14 -1.86 -10.60
N TYR A 16 2.19 -2.32 -11.42
CA TYR A 16 1.61 -1.50 -12.48
C TYR A 16 0.12 -1.32 -12.30
N ARG A 17 -0.36 -0.11 -12.57
CA ARG A 17 -1.79 0.19 -12.69
C ARG A 17 -2.22 -0.06 -14.13
N GLY A 18 -3.26 -0.85 -14.34
CA GLY A 18 -3.66 -1.37 -15.65
C GLY A 18 -4.10 -0.32 -16.66
N ASP A 19 -4.58 0.85 -16.24
CA ASP A 19 -4.89 1.99 -17.11
C ASP A 19 -3.65 2.84 -17.45
N LYS A 20 -2.46 2.49 -16.93
CA LYS A 20 -1.19 3.18 -17.15
C LYS A 20 -0.06 2.25 -17.64
N VAL A 21 -0.36 1.00 -18.04
CA VAL A 21 0.66 0.10 -18.59
C VAL A 21 0.98 0.43 -20.05
N THR A 22 2.25 0.31 -20.41
CA THR A 22 2.68 0.37 -21.82
C THR A 22 2.46 -0.99 -22.49
N LYS A 23 2.47 -1.03 -23.83
CA LYS A 23 2.35 -2.29 -24.59
C LYS A 23 3.47 -3.29 -24.25
N GLY A 24 4.70 -2.81 -24.05
CA GLY A 24 5.84 -3.65 -23.68
C GLY A 24 5.65 -4.30 -22.31
N VAL A 25 5.32 -3.49 -21.29
CA VAL A 25 5.02 -3.99 -19.94
C VAL A 25 3.83 -4.96 -19.96
N TRP A 26 2.80 -4.67 -20.77
CA TRP A 26 1.68 -5.60 -20.93
C TRP A 26 2.10 -6.94 -21.51
N ALA A 27 2.96 -6.96 -22.54
CA ALA A 27 3.49 -8.20 -23.09
C ALA A 27 4.33 -8.99 -22.07
N GLU A 28 5.03 -8.32 -21.15
CA GLU A 28 5.69 -8.97 -20.01
C GLU A 28 4.69 -9.58 -19.04
N ILE A 29 3.69 -8.82 -18.60
CA ILE A 29 2.64 -9.28 -17.68
C ILE A 29 1.87 -10.48 -18.27
N ALA A 30 1.54 -10.43 -19.57
CA ALA A 30 0.79 -11.47 -20.26
C ALA A 30 1.57 -12.80 -20.39
N ARG A 31 2.90 -12.77 -20.26
CA ARG A 31 3.74 -13.99 -20.19
C ARG A 31 3.70 -14.67 -18.82
N GLY A 32 3.02 -14.07 -17.82
CA GLY A 32 2.87 -14.61 -16.48
C GLY A 32 3.84 -14.01 -15.46
N GLY A 33 3.85 -14.55 -14.24
CA GLY A 33 4.67 -14.03 -13.13
C GLY A 33 4.05 -12.85 -12.37
N TYR A 34 2.82 -12.46 -12.74
CA TYR A 34 2.06 -11.40 -12.09
C TYR A 34 0.69 -11.91 -11.61
N VAL A 35 0.21 -11.34 -10.50
CA VAL A 35 -1.20 -11.41 -10.10
C VAL A 35 -1.93 -10.15 -10.55
N ALA A 36 -3.18 -10.31 -10.99
CA ALA A 36 -4.10 -9.20 -11.22
C ALA A 36 -4.97 -9.00 -9.98
N GLN A 37 -4.99 -7.78 -9.45
CA GLN A 37 -5.77 -7.40 -8.29
C GLN A 37 -6.71 -6.25 -8.66
N SER A 38 -8.00 -6.40 -8.37
CA SER A 38 -8.96 -5.29 -8.45
C SER A 38 -8.50 -4.12 -7.59
N PHE A 39 -8.60 -2.89 -8.09
CA PHE A 39 -8.18 -1.73 -7.33
C PHE A 39 -8.92 -1.64 -5.99
N ALA A 40 -8.15 -1.67 -4.91
CA ALA A 40 -8.62 -1.41 -3.56
C ALA A 40 -8.05 -0.06 -3.12
N ALA A 41 -8.92 0.95 -3.05
CA ALA A 41 -8.51 2.27 -2.59
C ALA A 41 -7.99 2.17 -1.14
N PRO A 42 -6.86 2.82 -0.81
CA PRO A 42 -6.38 2.84 0.56
C PRO A 42 -7.36 3.61 1.44
N GLY A 43 -7.53 3.16 2.69
CA GLY A 43 -8.21 3.96 3.70
C GLY A 43 -7.51 5.30 3.88
N GLN A 44 -8.24 6.31 4.37
CA GLN A 44 -7.67 7.61 4.68
C GLN A 44 -8.01 8.02 6.11
N ARG A 45 -7.14 8.82 6.70
CA ARG A 45 -7.32 9.45 8.01
C ARG A 45 -6.90 10.92 7.93
N MET A 46 -7.71 11.79 8.53
CA MET A 46 -7.28 13.15 8.82
C MET A 46 -6.40 13.11 10.06
N ILE A 47 -5.22 13.73 9.97
CA ILE A 47 -4.29 13.88 11.09
C ILE A 47 -3.87 15.35 11.18
N GLU A 48 -3.50 15.80 12.37
CA GLU A 48 -2.93 17.12 12.54
C GLU A 48 -1.45 17.12 12.14
N ILE A 49 -1.06 18.08 11.30
CA ILE A 49 0.32 18.34 10.89
C ILE A 49 0.52 19.84 10.99
N ASP A 50 1.46 20.28 11.83
CA ASP A 50 1.76 21.70 12.03
C ASP A 50 0.50 22.54 12.34
N GLY A 51 -0.39 22.01 13.18
CA GLY A 51 -1.63 22.68 13.60
C GLY A 51 -2.77 22.67 12.56
N ALA A 52 -2.60 22.00 11.42
CA ALA A 52 -3.62 21.90 10.37
C ALA A 52 -4.03 20.44 10.11
N PRO A 53 -5.34 20.15 9.98
CA PRO A 53 -5.80 18.83 9.53
C PRO A 53 -5.37 18.53 8.10
N ALA A 54 -4.70 17.41 7.89
CA ALA A 54 -4.26 16.94 6.58
C ALA A 54 -4.58 15.45 6.39
N PRO A 55 -5.00 15.03 5.17
CA PRO A 55 -5.28 13.62 4.90
C PRO A 55 -3.97 12.82 4.74
N ARG A 56 -3.95 11.61 5.30
CA ARG A 56 -2.97 10.57 4.98
C ARG A 56 -3.67 9.29 4.58
N LYS A 57 -3.08 8.59 3.61
CA LYS A 57 -3.45 7.21 3.30
C LYS A 57 -3.03 6.33 4.46
N MET A 58 -3.83 5.30 4.72
CA MET A 58 -3.67 4.37 5.81
C MET A 58 -3.79 2.94 5.27
N ASP A 59 -2.91 2.07 5.75
CA ASP A 59 -3.13 0.63 5.77
C ASP A 59 -2.82 0.06 7.15
N VAL A 60 -3.28 -1.17 7.41
CA VAL A 60 -2.99 -1.92 8.64
C VAL A 60 -2.02 -3.06 8.31
N ARG A 61 -0.99 -3.21 9.15
CA ARG A 61 -0.07 -4.33 9.17
C ARG A 61 -0.35 -5.20 10.38
N LEU A 62 -0.56 -6.49 10.14
CA LEU A 62 -0.52 -7.51 11.19
C LEU A 62 0.86 -8.18 11.15
N TYR A 63 1.57 -8.12 12.27
CA TYR A 63 2.79 -8.88 12.50
C TYR A 63 2.38 -10.21 13.11
N THR A 64 2.86 -11.30 12.52
CA THR A 64 2.47 -12.66 12.91
C THR A 64 3.70 -13.52 13.15
N TYR A 65 3.54 -14.52 14.01
CA TYR A 65 4.50 -15.59 14.24
C TYR A 65 3.74 -16.87 14.52
N ASP A 66 4.13 -17.96 13.86
CA ASP A 66 3.48 -19.27 13.99
C ASP A 66 1.94 -19.24 13.81
N GLY A 67 1.49 -18.50 12.79
CA GLY A 67 0.06 -18.32 12.52
C GLY A 67 -0.71 -17.44 13.52
N GLN A 68 -0.06 -16.97 14.59
CA GLN A 68 -0.66 -16.10 15.60
C GLN A 68 -0.33 -14.62 15.34
N MET A 69 -1.27 -13.72 15.65
CA MET A 69 -1.03 -12.28 15.60
C MET A 69 -0.27 -11.82 16.83
N LEU A 70 0.86 -11.16 16.63
CA LEU A 70 1.66 -10.55 17.70
C LEU A 70 1.33 -9.07 17.89
N LEU A 71 1.11 -8.33 16.80
CA LEU A 71 0.90 -6.88 16.83
C LEU A 71 0.10 -6.43 15.60
N ALA A 72 -0.84 -5.51 15.81
CA ALA A 72 -1.46 -4.71 14.76
C ALA A 72 -0.90 -3.28 14.79
N ALA A 73 -0.41 -2.79 13.66
CA ALA A 73 0.04 -1.40 13.52
C ALA A 73 -0.54 -0.77 12.24
N ALA A 74 -0.96 0.48 12.32
CA ALA A 74 -1.33 1.24 11.15
C ALA A 74 -0.08 1.91 10.55
N ARG A 75 -0.12 2.14 9.24
CA ARG A 75 0.91 2.89 8.50
C ARG A 75 0.27 4.06 7.80
N LEU A 76 0.71 5.26 8.15
CA LEU A 76 0.28 6.51 7.53
C LEU A 76 1.30 6.94 6.49
N TYR A 77 0.82 7.36 5.32
CA TYR A 77 1.68 7.78 4.22
C TYR A 77 0.99 8.73 3.24
N GLN A 78 1.79 9.38 2.41
CA GLN A 78 1.35 10.19 1.28
C GLN A 78 2.02 9.70 0.00
N GLY A 79 1.34 9.84 -1.14
CA GLY A 79 1.82 9.38 -2.45
C GLY A 79 1.21 8.06 -2.89
N GLN A 80 1.81 7.43 -3.91
CA GLN A 80 1.28 6.19 -4.50
C GLN A 80 1.62 4.96 -3.66
N THR A 81 2.85 4.86 -3.17
CA THR A 81 3.36 3.72 -2.41
C THR A 81 3.52 4.08 -0.93
N THR A 82 3.38 3.09 -0.05
CA THR A 82 3.61 3.30 1.38
C THR A 82 5.06 3.70 1.62
N ASN A 83 5.25 4.82 2.32
CA ASN A 83 6.55 5.35 2.72
C ASN A 83 6.41 6.12 4.04
N PHE A 84 7.53 6.34 4.73
CA PHE A 84 7.58 7.07 6.02
C PHE A 84 8.42 8.35 5.92
N ARG A 85 8.47 8.96 4.73
CA ARG A 85 9.36 10.12 4.49
C ARG A 85 8.62 11.45 4.50
N THR A 86 7.30 11.43 4.56
CA THR A 86 6.46 12.64 4.54
C THR A 86 6.05 13.04 5.96
N PRO A 87 5.87 14.34 6.26
CA PRO A 87 5.29 14.78 7.53
C PRO A 87 3.99 14.03 7.84
N GLY A 88 3.81 13.64 9.10
CA GLY A 88 2.67 12.82 9.54
C GLY A 88 2.61 11.41 8.95
N GLY A 89 3.66 10.97 8.23
CA GLY A 89 3.83 9.60 7.79
C GLY A 89 4.63 8.78 8.80
N GLY A 90 4.32 7.50 8.92
CA GLY A 90 4.94 6.64 9.93
C GLY A 90 4.01 5.54 10.43
N PHE A 91 4.39 4.94 11.55
CA PHE A 91 3.51 4.02 12.28
C PHE A 91 2.48 4.79 13.12
N ALA A 92 1.29 4.21 13.26
CA ALA A 92 0.24 4.69 14.15
C ALA A 92 -0.39 3.51 14.89
N PRO A 93 -0.90 3.71 16.12
CA PRO A 93 -1.56 2.65 16.87
C PRO A 93 -2.88 2.23 16.21
N VAL A 94 -3.23 0.96 16.36
CA VAL A 94 -4.57 0.44 16.03
C VAL A 94 -5.31 0.27 17.35
N LEU A 95 -6.37 1.04 17.55
CA LEU A 95 -7.27 0.89 18.68
C LEU A 95 -8.43 -0.02 18.25
N ALA A 96 -8.45 -1.24 18.78
CA ALA A 96 -9.61 -2.12 18.66
C ALA A 96 -10.60 -1.74 19.77
N VAL A 97 -11.86 -1.49 19.39
CA VAL A 97 -12.97 -1.19 20.30
C VAL A 97 -13.96 -2.34 20.32
#